data_AF-A0A1H8J0T3-F1
#
_entry.id   AF-A0A1H8J0T3-F1
#
_cell.length_a   1.000
_cell.length_b   1.000
_cell.length_c   1.000
_cell.angle_alpha   90.00
_cell.angle_beta   90.00
_cell.angle_gamma   90.00
#
_symmetry.space_group_name_H-M   'P 1'
#
loop_
_entity.id
_entity.type
_entity.pdbx_description
1 polymer ?
#
loop_
_entity_poly.entity_id
_entity_poly.type
_entity_poly.pdbx_seq_one_letter_code
_entity_poly.pdbx_strand_id
1 'polypeptide(L)'
;MTDTTDATVVRRIMVFGASGAGSSTLAHRMADRTGLPAHYMDEISWRPGYVFRSVGEKNRITARIYAEDAWIFEGDHFENCHIRAARADLLIWVDIAYPVRAWRIVKRSYRFSGKVRPFMSEGCIDRFGTRTLGQLWLAWQQRSHHRRQVKNVIAQFGPSRPIIHLKDYRQVEAFVVACRRPEGAGPGLIVDGACVVKGDPALLA
;
A
#
# COMPACT_ATOMS: atom_id res chain seq x y z
N MET A 1 32.73 18.03 -11.82
CA MET A 1 32.14 17.91 -10.47
C MET A 1 30.69 17.54 -10.65
N THR A 2 30.39 16.25 -10.68
CA THR A 2 29.02 15.72 -10.82
C THR A 2 28.32 15.84 -9.47
N ASP A 3 27.28 16.66 -9.46
CA ASP A 3 26.29 16.78 -8.40
C ASP A 3 25.74 15.38 -8.09
N THR A 4 26.16 14.80 -6.98
CA THR A 4 25.70 13.49 -6.53
C THR A 4 24.47 13.76 -5.68
N THR A 5 23.29 13.75 -6.30
CA THR A 5 22.02 13.72 -5.58
C THR A 5 22.11 12.57 -4.56
N ASP A 6 21.98 12.90 -3.27
CA ASP A 6 22.19 11.98 -2.15
C ASP A 6 21.08 10.92 -2.13
N ALA A 7 21.24 9.88 -2.95
CA ALA A 7 20.26 8.84 -3.16
C ALA A 7 20.18 7.97 -1.90
N THR A 8 19.03 8.00 -1.22
CA THR A 8 18.85 7.26 0.04
C THR A 8 18.26 5.87 -0.24
N VAL A 9 18.81 4.85 0.42
CA VAL A 9 18.24 3.49 0.38
C VAL A 9 17.22 3.33 1.51
N VAL A 10 15.97 3.05 1.15
CA VAL A 10 14.89 2.75 2.10
C VAL A 10 14.54 1.26 2.08
N ARG A 11 14.16 0.71 3.24
CA ARG A 11 13.86 -0.73 3.37
C ARG A 11 12.50 -1.00 4.00
N ARG A 12 11.93 -0.04 4.72
CA ARG A 12 10.63 -0.17 5.40
C ARG A 12 9.62 0.77 4.76
N ILE A 13 8.79 0.23 3.88
CA ILE A 13 7.89 1.01 3.04
C ILE A 13 6.45 0.71 3.42
N MET A 14 5.69 1.73 3.77
CA MET A 14 4.26 1.61 4.02
C MET A 14 3.46 2.11 2.82
N VAL A 15 2.53 1.29 2.32
CA VAL A 15 1.69 1.63 1.17
C VAL A 15 0.23 1.72 1.60
N PHE A 16 -0.36 2.90 1.43
CA PHE A 16 -1.77 3.18 1.67
C PHE A 16 -2.54 3.24 0.37
N GLY A 17 -3.77 2.75 0.36
CA GLY A 17 -4.66 2.94 -0.76
C GLY A 17 -6.02 2.30 -0.55
N ALA A 18 -7.06 3.10 -0.74
CA ALA A 18 -8.44 2.65 -0.63
C ALA A 18 -8.73 1.45 -1.54
N SER A 19 -9.77 0.68 -1.22
CA SER A 19 -10.20 -0.46 -2.04
C SER A 19 -10.32 -0.09 -3.53
N GLY A 20 -9.64 -0.87 -4.38
CA GLY A 20 -9.59 -0.66 -5.83
C GLY A 20 -8.54 0.35 -6.32
N ALA A 21 -7.76 0.99 -5.43
CA ALA A 21 -6.71 1.93 -5.81
C ALA A 21 -5.53 1.24 -6.52
N GLY A 22 -5.26 -0.02 -6.21
CA GLY A 22 -4.15 -0.79 -6.78
C GLY A 22 -2.89 -0.81 -5.92
N SER A 23 -3.00 -0.50 -4.63
CA SER A 23 -1.93 -0.57 -3.62
C SER A 23 -1.26 -1.94 -3.58
N SER A 24 -2.02 -3.04 -3.53
CA SER A 24 -1.43 -4.40 -3.51
C SER A 24 -0.64 -4.72 -4.78
N THR A 25 -1.13 -4.26 -5.94
CA THR A 25 -0.40 -4.42 -7.22
C THR A 25 0.87 -3.59 -7.25
N LEU A 26 0.82 -2.36 -6.74
CA LEU A 26 2.01 -1.52 -6.60
C LEU A 26 3.05 -2.19 -5.68
N ALA A 27 2.63 -2.60 -4.48
CA ALA A 27 3.49 -3.24 -3.50
C ALA A 27 4.16 -4.52 -4.05
N HIS A 28 3.41 -5.33 -4.79
CA HIS A 28 3.95 -6.52 -5.46
C HIS A 28 5.03 -6.15 -6.50
N ARG A 29 4.74 -5.22 -7.40
CA ARG A 29 5.68 -4.80 -8.45
C ARG A 29 6.92 -4.12 -7.89
N MET A 30 6.79 -3.46 -6.74
CA MET A 30 7.91 -2.91 -5.99
C MET A 30 8.76 -4.03 -5.39
N ALA A 31 8.14 -5.03 -4.76
CA ALA A 31 8.84 -6.19 -4.22
C ALA A 31 9.69 -6.88 -5.29
N ASP A 32 9.11 -7.14 -6.47
CA ASP A 32 9.83 -7.75 -7.60
C ASP A 32 11.06 -6.95 -8.03
N ARG A 33 10.98 -5.62 -8.02
CA ARG A 33 12.08 -4.74 -8.44
C ARG A 33 13.13 -4.48 -7.37
N THR A 34 12.75 -4.51 -6.10
CA THR A 34 13.59 -4.08 -4.97
C THR A 34 14.13 -5.26 -4.16
N GLY A 35 13.53 -6.44 -4.31
CA GLY A 35 13.77 -7.61 -3.48
C GLY A 35 13.21 -7.51 -2.07
N LEU A 36 12.47 -6.44 -1.73
CA LEU A 36 11.86 -6.28 -0.41
C LEU A 36 10.68 -7.27 -0.23
N PRO A 37 10.53 -7.90 0.94
CA PRO A 37 9.38 -8.77 1.20
C PRO A 37 8.10 -7.92 1.29
N ALA A 38 7.05 -8.31 0.57
CA ALA A 38 5.76 -7.64 0.61
C ALA A 38 4.75 -8.39 1.48
N HIS A 39 4.01 -7.65 2.29
CA HIS A 39 2.98 -8.16 3.18
C HIS A 39 1.66 -7.41 2.93
N TYR A 40 0.57 -8.16 2.81
CA TYR A 40 -0.73 -7.63 2.42
C TYR A 40 -1.74 -7.80 3.56
N MET A 41 -2.37 -6.70 3.97
CA MET A 41 -3.35 -6.72 5.07
C MET A 41 -4.56 -7.61 4.80
N ASP A 42 -4.95 -7.77 3.53
CA ASP A 42 -6.02 -8.69 3.14
C ASP A 42 -5.64 -10.14 3.50
N GLU A 43 -4.46 -10.62 3.14
CA GLU A 43 -3.99 -11.97 3.50
C GLU A 43 -3.88 -12.17 5.02
N ILE A 44 -3.52 -11.12 5.74
CA ILE A 44 -3.43 -11.14 7.21
C ILE A 44 -4.82 -11.12 7.85
N SER A 45 -5.82 -10.51 7.21
CA SER A 45 -7.16 -10.37 7.80
C SER A 45 -8.01 -11.63 7.63
N TRP A 46 -7.76 -12.46 6.63
CA TRP A 46 -8.59 -13.62 6.32
C TRP A 46 -7.85 -14.94 6.53
N ARG A 47 -8.49 -15.89 7.19
CA ARG A 47 -8.17 -17.32 7.08
C ARG A 47 -8.87 -17.89 5.83
N PRO A 48 -8.53 -19.13 5.42
CA PRO A 48 -9.19 -19.73 4.28
C PRO A 48 -10.72 -19.71 4.36
N GLY A 49 -11.36 -19.47 3.22
CA GLY A 49 -12.82 -19.41 3.12
C GLY A 49 -13.47 -18.15 3.69
N TYR A 50 -12.75 -17.02 3.74
CA TYR A 50 -13.22 -15.73 4.30
C TYR A 50 -13.57 -15.75 5.79
N VAL A 51 -12.86 -16.56 6.57
CA VAL A 51 -12.99 -16.52 8.03
C VAL A 51 -12.11 -15.38 8.57
N PHE A 52 -12.72 -14.32 9.12
CA PHE A 52 -11.98 -13.17 9.59
C PHE A 52 -11.12 -13.52 10.83
N ARG A 53 -9.85 -13.11 10.83
CA ARG A 53 -8.98 -13.27 12.01
C ARG A 53 -9.39 -12.30 13.11
N SER A 54 -9.23 -12.73 14.36
CA SER A 54 -9.44 -11.82 15.50
C SER A 54 -8.45 -10.64 15.46
N VAL A 55 -8.82 -9.53 16.09
CA VAL A 55 -7.95 -8.35 16.22
C VAL A 55 -6.63 -8.73 16.88
N GLY A 56 -6.66 -9.55 17.94
CA GLY A 56 -5.46 -10.01 18.64
C GLY A 56 -4.50 -10.80 17.74
N GLU A 57 -5.02 -11.68 16.89
CA GLU A 57 -4.19 -12.43 15.94
C GLU A 57 -3.58 -11.53 14.87
N LYS A 58 -4.38 -10.63 14.29
CA LYS A 58 -3.89 -9.66 13.31
C LYS A 58 -2.77 -8.82 13.89
N ASN A 59 -2.96 -8.31 15.12
CA ASN A 59 -1.95 -7.51 15.81
C ASN A 59 -0.65 -8.29 16.00
N ARG A 60 -0.72 -9.54 16.48
CA ARG A 60 0.47 -10.41 16.64
C ARG A 60 1.19 -10.69 15.31
N ILE A 61 0.46 -10.91 14.22
CA ILE A 61 1.06 -11.11 12.90
C ILE A 61 1.72 -9.82 12.42
N THR A 62 1.00 -8.70 12.46
CA THR A 62 1.55 -7.41 12.02
C THR A 62 2.76 -6.98 12.84
N ALA A 63 2.78 -7.27 14.15
CA ALA A 63 3.87 -6.92 15.05
C ALA A 63 5.18 -7.61 14.73
N ARG A 64 5.10 -8.88 14.31
CA ARG A 64 6.27 -9.60 13.84
C ARG A 64 6.83 -8.98 12.56
N ILE A 65 5.95 -8.70 11.60
CA ILE A 65 6.34 -8.13 10.30
C ILE A 65 7.00 -6.75 10.48
N TYR A 66 6.33 -5.81 11.17
CA TYR A 66 6.90 -4.47 11.27
C TYR A 66 8.15 -4.39 12.15
N ALA A 67 8.42 -5.41 12.99
CA ALA A 67 9.65 -5.51 13.76
C ALA A 67 10.88 -5.84 12.91
N GLU A 68 10.69 -6.39 11.70
CA GLU A 68 11.77 -6.69 10.77
C GLU A 68 12.43 -5.42 10.20
N ASP A 69 13.64 -5.58 9.67
CA ASP A 69 14.46 -4.48 9.13
C ASP A 69 14.12 -4.10 7.68
N ALA A 70 13.37 -4.95 6.97
CA ALA A 70 13.00 -4.74 5.58
C ALA A 70 11.60 -5.28 5.30
N TRP A 71 10.71 -4.45 4.76
CA TRP A 71 9.35 -4.83 4.38
C TRP A 71 8.69 -3.77 3.48
N ILE A 72 7.80 -4.23 2.62
CA ILE A 72 6.73 -3.44 2.03
C ILE A 72 5.44 -3.89 2.72
N PHE A 73 4.81 -3.00 3.48
CA PHE A 73 3.58 -3.31 4.18
C PHE A 73 2.42 -2.56 3.52
N GLU A 74 1.57 -3.32 2.83
CA GLU A 74 0.39 -2.81 2.15
C GLU A 74 -0.87 -3.00 2.99
N GLY A 75 -1.63 -1.91 3.16
CA GLY A 75 -3.00 -1.96 3.61
C GLY A 75 -3.35 -1.11 4.83
N ASP A 76 -4.65 -0.86 4.94
CA ASP A 76 -5.23 0.26 5.68
C ASP A 76 -5.74 -0.10 7.08
N HIS A 77 -5.03 -0.96 7.81
CA HIS A 77 -5.40 -1.23 9.21
C HIS A 77 -4.97 -0.07 10.11
N PHE A 78 -5.81 0.97 10.15
CA PHE A 78 -5.53 2.25 10.79
C PHE A 78 -5.45 2.19 12.32
N GLU A 79 -6.09 1.23 12.98
CA GLU A 79 -6.05 1.06 14.44
C GLU A 79 -4.60 1.07 14.97
N ASN A 80 -3.70 0.34 14.30
CA ASN A 80 -2.27 0.25 14.65
C ASN A 80 -1.34 0.81 13.55
N CYS A 81 -1.87 1.64 12.65
CA CYS A 81 -1.06 2.19 11.55
C CYS A 81 0.07 3.10 12.05
N HIS A 82 -0.13 3.81 13.16
CA HIS A 82 0.84 4.73 13.72
C HIS A 82 2.13 4.02 14.15
N ILE A 83 2.04 2.78 14.64
CA ILE A 83 3.20 1.95 15.01
C ILE A 83 4.03 1.59 13.76
N ARG A 84 3.34 1.20 12.68
CA ARG A 84 4.00 0.90 11.40
C ARG A 84 4.60 2.14 10.76
N ALA A 85 3.84 3.23 10.72
CA ALA A 85 4.29 4.50 10.18
C ALA A 85 5.50 5.04 10.95
N ALA A 86 5.55 4.87 12.28
CA ALA A 86 6.70 5.23 13.11
C ALA A 86 7.99 4.47 12.75
N ARG A 87 7.88 3.29 12.14
CA ARG A 87 9.04 2.48 11.72
C ARG A 87 9.34 2.55 10.23
N ALA A 88 8.41 3.08 9.43
CA ALA A 88 8.60 3.22 8.00
C ALA A 88 9.67 4.28 7.70
N ASP A 89 10.52 3.96 6.73
CA ASP A 89 11.45 4.91 6.12
C ASP A 89 10.74 5.73 5.03
N LEU A 90 9.71 5.15 4.39
CA LEU A 90 8.94 5.77 3.31
C LEU A 90 7.45 5.47 3.43
N LEU A 91 6.63 6.51 3.24
CA LEU A 91 5.17 6.38 3.12
C LEU A 91 4.74 6.61 1.68
N ILE A 92 3.92 5.73 1.13
CA ILE A 92 3.37 5.86 -0.22
C ILE A 92 1.86 5.89 -0.14
N TRP A 93 1.24 6.92 -0.72
CA TRP A 93 -0.20 7.06 -0.79
C TRP A 93 -0.70 6.94 -2.22
N VAL A 94 -1.48 5.90 -2.49
CA VAL A 94 -2.14 5.64 -3.77
C VAL A 94 -3.56 6.20 -3.75
N ASP A 95 -3.74 7.43 -4.23
CA ASP A 95 -4.99 8.21 -4.15
C ASP A 95 -5.74 8.29 -5.49
N ILE A 96 -6.10 7.11 -6.01
CA ILE A 96 -6.84 7.02 -7.27
C ILE A 96 -8.29 7.45 -7.10
N ALA A 97 -8.80 8.22 -8.06
CA ALA A 97 -10.18 8.70 -8.10
C ALA A 97 -11.20 7.54 -8.09
N TYR A 98 -12.31 7.74 -7.36
CA TYR A 98 -13.34 6.72 -7.15
C TYR A 98 -13.87 6.06 -8.44
N PRO A 99 -14.22 6.79 -9.53
CA PRO A 99 -14.75 6.15 -10.74
C PRO A 99 -13.80 5.09 -11.32
N VAL A 100 -12.51 5.38 -11.30
CA VAL A 100 -11.47 4.45 -11.75
C VAL A 100 -11.39 3.23 -10.82
N ARG A 101 -11.44 3.45 -9.50
CA ARG A 101 -11.44 2.34 -8.51
C ARG A 101 -12.67 1.45 -8.67
N ALA A 102 -13.85 2.04 -8.83
CA ALA A 102 -15.11 1.32 -9.00
C ALA A 102 -15.07 0.43 -10.26
N TRP A 103 -14.62 0.98 -11.39
CA TRP A 103 -14.42 0.20 -12.62
C TRP A 103 -13.40 -0.94 -12.43
N ARG A 104 -12.28 -0.68 -11.74
CA ARG A 104 -11.27 -1.72 -11.42
C ARG A 104 -11.85 -2.83 -10.55
N ILE A 105 -12.68 -2.50 -9.56
CA ILE A 105 -13.36 -3.47 -8.70
C ILE A 105 -14.27 -4.36 -9.55
N VAL A 106 -15.15 -3.78 -10.37
CA VAL A 106 -16.06 -4.55 -11.24
C VAL A 106 -15.27 -5.46 -12.18
N LYS A 107 -14.27 -4.92 -12.88
CA LYS A 107 -13.41 -5.67 -13.81
C LYS A 107 -12.70 -6.84 -13.12
N ARG A 108 -12.13 -6.59 -11.93
CA ARG A 108 -11.44 -7.61 -11.14
C ARG A 108 -12.41 -8.69 -10.66
N SER A 109 -13.56 -8.31 -10.10
CA SER A 109 -14.56 -9.25 -9.60
C SER A 109 -15.11 -10.14 -10.71
N TYR A 110 -15.27 -9.60 -11.92
CA TYR A 110 -15.64 -10.41 -13.09
C TYR A 110 -14.51 -11.38 -13.48
N ARG A 111 -13.28 -10.89 -13.64
CA ARG A 111 -12.11 -11.70 -14.04
C ARG A 111 -11.80 -12.85 -13.08
N PHE A 112 -11.96 -12.63 -11.77
CA PHE A 112 -11.65 -13.60 -10.72
C PHE A 112 -12.88 -14.30 -10.14
N SER A 113 -14.05 -14.17 -10.78
CA SER A 113 -15.24 -14.89 -10.35
C SER A 113 -14.98 -16.40 -10.39
N GLY A 114 -15.21 -17.08 -9.26
CA GLY A 114 -14.94 -18.51 -9.08
C GLY A 114 -13.46 -18.84 -8.79
N LYS A 115 -12.60 -17.85 -8.59
CA LYS A 115 -11.16 -18.04 -8.32
C LYS A 115 -10.73 -17.25 -7.07
N VAL A 116 -9.62 -17.66 -6.47
CA VAL A 116 -8.92 -16.81 -5.49
C VAL A 116 -8.15 -15.76 -6.28
N ARG A 117 -8.38 -14.48 -5.99
CA ARG A 117 -7.60 -13.39 -6.60
C ARG A 117 -6.21 -13.30 -5.95
N PRO A 118 -5.23 -12.65 -6.61
CA PRO A 118 -3.94 -12.35 -5.99
C PRO A 118 -4.09 -11.58 -4.66
N PHE A 119 -3.13 -11.80 -3.77
CA PHE A 119 -3.01 -11.13 -2.47
C PHE A 119 -4.20 -11.43 -1.54
N MET A 120 -4.75 -12.63 -1.64
CA MET A 120 -5.82 -13.16 -0.77
C MET A 120 -5.42 -14.54 -0.28
N SER A 121 -5.84 -14.86 0.93
CA SER A 121 -5.64 -16.19 1.50
C SER A 121 -6.37 -17.27 0.70
N GLU A 122 -5.82 -18.48 0.75
CA GLU A 122 -6.37 -19.65 0.07
C GLU A 122 -7.87 -19.84 0.32
N GLY A 123 -8.62 -20.40 -0.64
CA GLY A 123 -10.06 -20.64 -0.49
C GLY A 123 -10.94 -19.39 -0.40
N CYS A 124 -10.37 -18.18 -0.41
CA CYS A 124 -11.11 -16.93 -0.50
C CYS A 124 -11.55 -16.68 -1.95
N ILE A 125 -12.53 -17.45 -2.40
CA ILE A 125 -13.04 -17.43 -3.78
C ILE A 125 -13.86 -16.17 -4.02
N ASP A 126 -13.44 -15.31 -4.94
CA ASP A 126 -14.23 -14.15 -5.34
C ASP A 126 -15.48 -14.61 -6.11
N ARG A 127 -16.60 -13.95 -5.84
CA ARG A 127 -17.86 -14.16 -6.56
C ARG A 127 -18.34 -12.84 -7.11
N PHE A 128 -18.50 -12.76 -8.42
CA PHE A 128 -19.18 -11.63 -9.02
C PHE A 128 -20.64 -11.62 -8.56
N GLY A 129 -21.09 -10.49 -7.99
CA GLY A 129 -22.45 -10.35 -7.45
C GLY A 129 -22.45 -9.57 -6.15
N THR A 130 -23.07 -10.12 -5.11
CA THR A 130 -23.27 -9.45 -3.81
C THR A 130 -21.96 -8.97 -3.18
N ARG A 131 -20.87 -9.74 -3.31
CA ARG A 131 -19.54 -9.35 -2.84
C ARG A 131 -18.98 -8.15 -3.61
N THR A 132 -19.20 -8.08 -4.92
CA THR A 132 -18.84 -6.92 -5.75
C THR A 132 -19.56 -5.66 -5.26
N LEU A 133 -20.87 -5.78 -4.98
CA LEU A 133 -21.66 -4.66 -4.44
C LEU A 133 -21.14 -4.20 -3.08
N GLY A 134 -20.80 -5.14 -2.19
CA GLY A 134 -20.15 -4.82 -0.91
C GLY A 134 -18.81 -4.10 -1.08
N GLN A 135 -17.98 -4.52 -2.03
CA GLN A 135 -16.70 -3.85 -2.34
C GLN A 135 -16.90 -2.45 -2.92
N LEU A 136 -17.91 -2.26 -3.78
CA LEU A 136 -18.25 -0.95 -4.34
C LEU A 136 -18.79 -0.01 -3.26
N TRP A 137 -19.65 -0.50 -2.37
CA TRP A 137 -20.16 0.25 -1.23
C TRP A 137 -19.02 0.67 -0.29
N LEU A 138 -18.12 -0.27 0.04
CA LEU A 138 -16.93 0.02 0.83
C LEU A 138 -16.03 1.05 0.13
N ALA A 139 -15.80 0.92 -1.18
CA ALA A 139 -15.02 1.88 -1.95
C ALA A 139 -15.68 3.26 -2.01
N TRP A 140 -17.00 3.33 -2.03
CA TRP A 140 -17.76 4.58 -1.95
C TRP A 140 -17.58 5.25 -0.59
N GLN A 141 -17.73 4.51 0.52
CA GLN A 141 -17.51 5.05 1.87
C GLN A 141 -16.08 5.59 2.04
N GLN A 142 -15.10 4.90 1.49
CA GLN A 142 -13.70 5.29 1.55
C GLN A 142 -13.37 6.57 0.77
N ARG A 143 -14.24 7.07 -0.12
CA ARG A 143 -13.94 8.27 -0.94
C ARG A 143 -13.48 9.49 -0.13
N SER A 144 -14.03 9.66 1.07
CA SER A 144 -13.68 10.75 1.98
C SER A 144 -13.07 10.26 3.28
N HIS A 145 -13.50 9.11 3.81
CA HIS A 145 -13.00 8.60 5.08
C HIS A 145 -11.54 8.14 5.00
N HIS A 146 -11.19 7.32 4.00
CA HIS A 146 -9.82 6.83 3.84
C HIS A 146 -8.83 7.99 3.62
N ARG A 147 -9.20 8.97 2.77
CA ARG A 147 -8.37 10.16 2.55
C ARG A 147 -8.08 10.90 3.86
N ARG A 148 -9.09 11.10 4.72
CA ARG A 148 -8.91 11.71 6.05
C ARG A 148 -7.96 10.91 6.93
N GLN A 149 -8.11 9.59 6.97
CA GLN A 149 -7.22 8.73 7.77
C GLN A 149 -5.77 8.80 7.29
N VAL A 150 -5.53 8.73 5.98
CA VAL A 150 -4.17 8.86 5.43
C VAL A 150 -3.59 10.26 5.69
N LYS A 151 -4.39 11.32 5.52
CA LYS A 151 -3.98 12.69 5.87
C LYS A 151 -3.58 12.81 7.33
N ASN A 152 -4.29 12.18 8.26
CA ASN A 152 -3.92 12.20 9.69
C ASN A 152 -2.55 11.53 9.92
N VAL A 153 -2.29 10.40 9.26
CA VAL A 153 -0.98 9.73 9.34
C VAL A 153 0.11 10.61 8.73
N ILE A 154 -0.15 11.22 7.56
CA ILE A 154 0.78 12.14 6.89
C ILE A 154 1.05 13.38 7.77
N ALA A 155 0.03 13.95 8.41
CA ALA A 155 0.21 15.09 9.32
C ALA A 155 1.12 14.73 10.50
N GLN A 156 0.94 13.52 11.05
CA GLN A 156 1.71 13.06 12.19
C GLN A 156 3.16 12.70 11.84
N PHE A 157 3.40 12.07 10.69
CA PHE A 157 4.71 11.46 10.39
C PHE A 157 5.43 12.10 9.19
N GLY A 158 4.72 12.79 8.31
CA GLY A 158 5.24 13.44 7.10
C GLY A 158 6.31 14.51 7.31
N PRO A 159 6.33 15.27 8.42
CA PRO A 159 7.44 16.20 8.68
C PRO A 159 8.80 15.50 8.85
N SER A 160 8.79 14.23 9.24
CA SER A 160 10.01 13.44 9.52
C SER A 160 10.27 12.32 8.51
N ARG A 161 9.36 12.08 7.57
CA ARG A 161 9.45 10.97 6.61
C ARG A 161 9.15 11.43 5.19
N PRO A 162 9.89 10.90 4.21
CA PRO A 162 9.52 11.08 2.81
C PRO A 162 8.14 10.50 2.54
N ILE A 163 7.34 11.24 1.76
CA ILE A 163 6.03 10.78 1.27
C ILE A 163 6.01 10.83 -0.25
N ILE A 164 5.43 9.80 -0.85
CA ILE A 164 5.15 9.73 -2.28
C ILE A 164 3.64 9.65 -2.48
N HIS A 165 3.06 10.62 -3.19
CA HIS A 165 1.63 10.67 -3.47
C HIS A 165 1.34 10.38 -4.94
N LEU A 166 0.64 9.28 -5.20
CA LEU A 166 0.33 8.77 -6.55
C LEU A 166 -1.18 8.91 -6.80
N LYS A 167 -1.55 9.88 -7.63
CA LYS A 167 -2.94 10.29 -7.90
C LYS A 167 -3.55 9.59 -9.13
N ASP A 168 -2.70 9.07 -10.02
CA ASP A 168 -3.15 8.43 -11.25
C ASP A 168 -2.24 7.26 -11.70
N TYR A 169 -2.67 6.57 -12.75
CA TYR A 169 -1.94 5.43 -13.30
C TYR A 169 -0.58 5.81 -13.88
N ARG A 170 -0.43 6.98 -14.51
CA ARG A 170 0.85 7.41 -15.11
C ARG A 170 1.90 7.59 -14.01
N GLN A 171 1.51 8.20 -12.89
CA GLN A 171 2.38 8.35 -11.72
C GLN A 171 2.76 7.01 -11.10
N VAL A 172 1.80 6.08 -10.98
CA VAL A 172 2.09 4.71 -10.51
C VAL A 172 3.08 4.00 -11.42
N GLU A 173 2.88 4.04 -12.75
CA GLU A 173 3.79 3.39 -13.70
C GLU A 173 5.18 4.02 -13.69
N ALA A 174 5.25 5.35 -13.72
CA ALA A 174 6.51 6.07 -13.65
C ALA A 174 7.29 5.72 -12.37
N PHE A 175 6.61 5.69 -11.23
CA PHE A 175 7.21 5.31 -9.97
C PHE A 175 7.71 3.85 -9.97
N VAL A 176 6.92 2.91 -10.50
CA VAL A 176 7.35 1.52 -10.62
C VAL A 176 8.57 1.38 -11.53
N VAL A 177 8.61 2.07 -12.67
CA VAL A 177 9.78 2.07 -13.56
C VAL A 177 11.01 2.67 -12.89
N ALA A 178 10.82 3.69 -12.05
CA ALA A 178 11.90 4.33 -11.29
C ALA A 178 12.39 3.49 -10.11
N CYS A 179 11.64 2.49 -9.63
CA CYS A 179 12.07 1.62 -8.53
C CYS A 179 13.32 0.83 -8.92
N ARG A 180 14.42 1.07 -8.18
CA ARG A 180 15.70 0.40 -8.37
C ARG A 180 16.17 -0.21 -7.07
N ARG A 181 16.74 -1.40 -7.17
CA ARG A 181 17.46 -2.05 -6.08
C ARG A 181 18.88 -1.48 -5.99
N PRO A 182 19.42 -1.22 -4.78
CA PRO A 182 20.81 -0.84 -4.63
C PRO A 182 21.73 -2.02 -5.01
N GLU A 183 22.74 -1.74 -5.82
CA GLU A 183 23.75 -2.72 -6.21
C GLU A 183 24.55 -3.18 -4.99
N GLY A 184 24.71 -4.49 -4.80
CA GLY A 184 25.51 -5.07 -3.72
C GLY A 184 24.97 -4.92 -2.28
N ALA A 185 23.90 -4.15 -2.03
CA ALA A 185 23.47 -3.77 -0.67
C ALA A 185 22.22 -4.52 -0.13
N GLY A 186 21.87 -5.66 -0.72
CA GLY A 186 20.70 -6.44 -0.33
C GLY A 186 19.38 -5.87 -0.86
N PRO A 187 18.23 -6.25 -0.29
CA PRO A 187 16.94 -5.69 -0.70
C PRO A 187 16.79 -4.23 -0.24
N GLY A 188 16.13 -3.42 -1.05
CA GLY A 188 15.95 -1.99 -0.77
C GLY A 188 15.48 -1.21 -2.00
N LEU A 189 14.96 -0.02 -1.76
CA LEU A 189 14.56 0.94 -2.80
C LEU A 189 15.47 2.16 -2.74
N ILE A 190 16.07 2.52 -3.86
CA ILE A 190 16.72 3.83 -4.02
C ILE A 190 15.64 4.89 -4.21
N VAL A 191 15.67 5.94 -3.39
CA VAL A 191 14.77 7.08 -3.49
C VAL A 191 15.58 8.35 -3.75
N ASP A 192 15.34 8.95 -4.92
CA ASP A 192 15.91 10.25 -5.28
C ASP A 192 15.04 11.37 -4.69
N GLY A 193 15.68 12.42 -4.17
CA GLY A 193 15.00 13.53 -3.49
C GLY A 193 13.94 14.26 -4.34
N ALA A 194 14.00 14.17 -5.67
CA ALA A 194 13.05 14.82 -6.58
C ALA A 194 11.65 14.18 -6.60
N CYS A 195 11.50 12.92 -6.18
CA CYS A 195 10.19 12.24 -6.12
C CYS A 195 9.53 12.28 -4.74
N VAL A 196 10.21 12.87 -3.76
CA VAL A 196 9.78 12.90 -2.36
C VAL A 196 9.14 14.24 -2.06
N VAL A 197 7.92 14.20 -1.53
CA VAL A 197 7.32 15.38 -0.92
C VAL A 197 7.42 15.23 0.60
N LYS A 198 8.32 15.99 1.23
CA LYS A 198 8.39 16.06 2.70
C LYS A 198 7.25 16.95 3.18
N GLY A 199 6.25 16.37 3.84
CA GLY A 199 5.22 17.12 4.58
C GLY A 199 4.58 18.29 3.82
N ASP A 200 4.20 18.13 2.55
CA ASP A 200 3.56 19.19 1.76
C ASP A 200 2.28 19.71 2.46
N PRO A 201 2.17 21.01 2.75
CA PRO A 201 0.91 21.60 3.18
C PRO A 201 -0.23 21.32 2.19
N ALA A 202 0.05 21.20 0.89
CA ALA A 202 -0.95 20.87 -0.13
C ALA A 202 -1.46 19.42 -0.08
N LEU A 203 -0.72 18.50 0.56
CA LEU A 203 -1.20 17.14 0.85
C LEU A 203 -2.13 17.13 2.07
N LEU A 204 -2.00 18.13 2.95
CA LEU A 204 -2.79 18.27 4.16
C LEU A 204 -4.06 19.10 3.93
N ALA A 205 -4.03 20.11 3.05
CA ALA A 205 -5.18 20.91 2.59
C ALA A 205 -6.24 20.04 1.90
#